data_AF-A0A5C3QS57-F1
#
_entry.id   AF-A0A5C3QS57-F1
#
_cell.length_a   1.000
_cell.length_b   1.000
_cell.length_c   1.000
_cell.angle_alpha   90.00
_cell.angle_beta   90.00
_cell.angle_gamma   90.00
#
_symmetry.space_group_name_H-M   'P 1'
#
loop_
_entity.id
_entity.type
_entity.pdbx_description
1 polymer ?
#
loop_
_entity_poly.entity_id
_entity_poly.type
_entity_poly.pdbx_seq_one_letter_code
_entity_poly.pdbx_strand_id
1 'polypeptide(L)'
;MAPKPPRFMLNLYTQHPDDDTPKLVQVQAFLPVQQTHTTDRHVLLLWVNATLDPGTSNACEVIQMTQLTGGVGGFGYFAPLAQKQVPDYRAKNAFWDLGVFTRKERDKILELAERVEFRKESRVNNCQTWLRDLLMMMVDEGMIEESVFEDVDKGVPFKRKRPELDSEVAAAT
;
A
#
# COMPACT_ATOMS: atom_id res chain seq x y z
N MET A 1 -15.29 -8.88 0.51
CA MET A 1 -14.01 -9.59 0.39
C MET A 1 -13.33 -9.20 -0.91
N ALA A 2 -12.13 -8.62 -0.81
CA ALA A 2 -11.27 -8.32 -1.95
C ALA A 2 -11.00 -9.55 -2.84
N PRO A 3 -10.82 -9.36 -4.16
CA PRO A 3 -10.52 -10.46 -5.07
C PRO A 3 -9.17 -11.12 -4.74
N LYS A 4 -9.05 -12.41 -5.06
CA LYS A 4 -7.77 -13.12 -4.96
C LYS A 4 -6.75 -12.50 -5.93
N PRO A 5 -5.46 -12.43 -5.55
CA PRO A 5 -4.41 -11.99 -6.46
C PRO A 5 -4.41 -12.80 -7.78
N PRO A 6 -4.09 -12.16 -8.92
CA PRO A 6 -3.93 -12.87 -10.20
C PRO A 6 -2.87 -13.97 -10.12
N ARG A 7 -2.99 -15.02 -10.94
CA ARG A 7 -2.05 -16.18 -10.91
C ARG A 7 -0.57 -15.81 -11.09
N PHE A 8 -0.27 -14.72 -11.79
CA PHE A 8 1.11 -14.24 -11.98
C PHE A 8 1.68 -13.54 -10.75
N MET A 9 0.84 -13.17 -9.78
CA MET A 9 1.25 -12.57 -8.52
C MET A 9 1.43 -13.67 -7.49
N LEU A 10 2.69 -14.07 -7.27
CA LEU A 10 3.03 -15.03 -6.21
C LEU A 10 2.48 -14.51 -4.88
N ASN A 11 1.65 -15.32 -4.21
CA ASN A 11 1.07 -15.00 -2.92
C ASN A 11 1.45 -16.08 -1.92
N LEU A 12 2.30 -15.70 -0.97
CA LEU A 12 2.82 -16.58 0.08
C LEU A 12 1.97 -16.59 1.34
N TYR A 13 0.82 -15.90 1.34
CA TYR A 13 -0.01 -15.76 2.55
C TYR A 13 -0.47 -17.11 3.11
N THR A 14 -0.72 -18.10 2.26
CA THR A 14 -1.10 -19.44 2.74
C THR A 14 0.04 -20.17 3.46
N GLN A 15 1.30 -19.89 3.12
CA GLN A 15 2.47 -20.46 3.82
C GLN A 15 2.91 -19.62 5.02
N HIS A 16 2.69 -18.31 4.95
CA HIS A 16 3.07 -17.33 5.97
C HIS A 16 1.89 -16.37 6.23
N PRO A 17 0.83 -16.86 6.89
CA PRO A 17 -0.36 -16.06 7.15
C PRO A 17 -0.07 -14.95 8.16
N ASP A 18 -0.97 -13.99 8.25
CA ASP A 18 -0.97 -13.10 9.40
C ASP A 18 -1.29 -13.92 10.66
N ASP A 19 -0.62 -13.61 11.76
CA ASP A 19 -0.77 -14.28 13.05
C ASP A 19 -1.32 -13.30 14.11
N ASP A 20 -1.43 -13.74 15.36
CA ASP A 20 -2.00 -12.91 16.44
C ASP A 20 -0.98 -11.99 17.09
N THR A 21 0.28 -11.98 16.64
CA THR A 21 1.31 -11.13 17.23
C THR A 21 1.05 -9.65 16.89
N PRO A 22 1.36 -8.71 17.80
CA PRO A 22 1.40 -7.29 17.45
C PRO A 22 2.49 -7.03 16.41
N LYS A 23 2.17 -6.25 15.38
CA LYS A 23 3.09 -6.00 14.26
C LYS A 23 3.21 -4.51 13.99
N LEU A 24 4.43 -4.08 13.72
CA LEU A 24 4.70 -2.76 13.17
C LEU A 24 4.08 -2.67 11.78
N VAL A 25 3.16 -1.72 11.60
CA VAL A 25 2.59 -1.38 10.30
C VAL A 25 3.33 -0.16 9.77
N GLN A 26 3.76 -0.23 8.52
CA GLN A 26 4.56 0.82 7.88
C GLN A 26 3.96 1.21 6.53
N VAL A 27 4.06 2.49 6.20
CA VAL A 27 3.93 2.95 4.81
C VAL A 27 5.29 2.79 4.14
N GLN A 28 5.30 2.17 2.96
CA GLN A 28 6.47 2.07 2.10
C GLN A 28 6.25 2.91 0.83
N ALA A 29 7.27 3.68 0.44
CA ALA A 29 7.34 4.32 -0.87
C ALA A 29 8.70 4.06 -1.52
N PHE A 30 8.69 3.83 -2.84
CA PHE A 30 9.95 3.74 -3.59
C PHE A 30 10.73 5.04 -3.50
N LEU A 31 12.04 4.96 -3.23
CA LEU A 31 12.90 6.15 -3.26
C LEU A 31 12.95 6.71 -4.69
N PRO A 32 13.05 8.03 -4.85
CA PRO A 32 13.30 8.62 -6.16
C PRO A 32 14.64 8.08 -6.67
N VAL A 33 14.63 7.32 -7.76
CA VAL A 33 15.84 7.18 -8.57
C VAL A 33 16.19 8.59 -9.04
N GLN A 34 17.47 8.94 -9.18
CA GLN A 34 17.98 10.26 -9.60
C GLN A 34 17.45 10.78 -10.96
N GLN A 35 16.41 10.19 -11.53
CA GLN A 35 15.74 10.58 -12.75
C GLN A 35 14.44 11.32 -12.45
N THR A 36 14.53 12.66 -12.53
CA THR A 36 13.51 13.59 -13.05
C THR A 36 12.05 13.36 -12.62
N HIS A 37 11.60 14.12 -11.62
CA HIS A 37 10.30 14.82 -11.44
C HIS A 37 8.95 14.27 -11.97
N THR A 38 8.80 13.06 -12.52
CA THR A 38 7.59 12.69 -13.29
C THR A 38 7.07 11.27 -13.11
N THR A 39 7.69 10.41 -12.30
CA THR A 39 7.10 9.10 -12.00
C THR A 39 6.47 9.10 -10.61
N ASP A 40 5.17 8.83 -10.57
CA ASP A 40 4.45 8.65 -9.32
C ASP A 40 5.11 7.49 -8.55
N ARG A 41 5.67 7.79 -7.38
CA ARG A 41 6.21 6.76 -6.48
C ARG A 41 5.11 5.77 -6.16
N HIS A 42 5.37 4.48 -6.39
CA HIS A 42 4.46 3.45 -5.94
C HIS A 42 4.49 3.38 -4.41
N VAL A 43 3.31 3.23 -3.82
CA VAL A 43 3.12 3.25 -2.37
C VAL A 43 2.30 2.06 -1.92
N LEU A 44 2.60 1.56 -0.73
CA LEU A 44 1.86 0.47 -0.12
C LEU A 44 1.94 0.57 1.41
N LEU A 45 0.97 -0.06 2.06
CA LEU A 45 1.01 -0.34 3.49
C LEU A 45 1.48 -1.77 3.70
N LEU A 46 2.35 -2.02 4.69
CA LEU A 46 2.87 -3.37 4.96
C LEU A 46 3.03 -3.69 6.44
N TRP A 47 3.18 -4.98 6.71
CA TRP A 47 3.71 -5.53 7.95
C TRP A 47 4.40 -6.88 7.68
N VAL A 48 5.27 -7.33 8.58
CA VAL A 48 6.02 -8.59 8.44
C VAL A 48 5.20 -9.78 8.95
N ASN A 49 4.96 -10.79 8.11
CA ASN A 49 4.34 -12.04 8.53
C ASN A 49 5.34 -13.08 9.03
N ALA A 50 6.54 -13.11 8.45
CA ALA A 50 7.59 -14.01 8.90
C ALA A 50 8.98 -13.47 8.52
N THR A 51 9.99 -13.85 9.29
CA THR A 51 11.38 -13.73 8.89
C THR A 51 11.92 -15.13 8.65
N LEU A 52 12.32 -15.41 7.41
CA LEU A 52 12.94 -16.66 7.01
C LEU A 52 14.43 -16.60 7.32
N ASP A 53 14.99 -17.72 7.78
CA ASP A 53 16.40 -17.90 8.14
C ASP A 53 16.98 -16.76 9.01
N PRO A 54 16.32 -16.41 10.13
CA PRO A 54 16.71 -15.29 10.97
C PRO A 54 18.13 -15.49 11.54
N GLY A 55 18.90 -14.41 11.59
CA GLY A 55 20.28 -14.42 12.09
C GLY A 55 21.33 -14.89 11.09
N THR A 56 20.95 -15.13 9.83
CA THR A 56 21.86 -15.50 8.74
C THR A 56 22.00 -14.39 7.70
N SER A 57 23.03 -14.46 6.85
CA SER A 57 23.17 -13.57 5.68
C SER A 57 22.08 -13.76 4.62
N ASN A 58 21.28 -14.83 4.73
CA ASN A 58 20.17 -15.12 3.82
C ASN A 58 18.80 -14.73 4.39
N ALA A 59 18.78 -14.05 5.55
CA ALA A 59 17.54 -13.66 6.20
C ALA A 59 16.65 -12.84 5.24
N CYS A 60 15.37 -13.21 5.16
CA CYS A 60 14.41 -12.59 4.25
C CYS A 60 13.05 -12.42 4.93
N GLU A 61 12.48 -11.21 4.83
CA GLU A 61 11.15 -10.93 5.36
C GLU A 61 10.07 -11.33 4.34
N VAL A 62 9.05 -12.05 4.81
CA VAL A 62 7.78 -12.19 4.09
C VAL A 62 6.84 -11.12 4.62
N ILE A 63 6.54 -10.13 3.79
CA ILE A 63 5.62 -9.06 4.16
C ILE A 63 4.21 -9.37 3.66
N GLN A 64 3.21 -8.92 4.40
CA GLN A 64 1.87 -8.70 3.89
C GLN A 64 1.73 -7.25 3.46
N MET A 65 1.08 -7.04 2.32
CA MET A 65 0.96 -5.74 1.67
C MET A 65 -0.49 -5.41 1.34
N THR A 66 -0.85 -4.16 1.57
CA THR A 66 -2.15 -3.56 1.24
C THR A 66 -1.86 -2.41 0.28
N GLN A 67 -2.26 -2.59 -0.99
CA GLN A 67 -1.91 -1.67 -2.07
C GLN A 67 -2.93 -1.70 -3.20
N LEU A 68 -3.05 -0.56 -3.87
CA LEU A 68 -3.64 -0.49 -5.20
C LEU A 68 -2.53 -0.69 -6.24
N THR A 69 -2.59 -1.78 -7.01
CA THR A 69 -1.60 -2.09 -8.05
C THR A 69 -2.20 -1.93 -9.44
N GLY A 70 -1.34 -1.87 -10.48
CA GLY A 70 -1.74 -1.71 -11.87
C GLY A 70 -1.60 -0.27 -12.38
N GLY A 71 -2.32 0.02 -13.45
CA GLY A 71 -2.34 1.34 -14.11
C GLY A 71 -3.72 1.64 -14.67
N VAL A 72 -3.83 2.71 -15.46
CA VAL A 72 -5.10 3.15 -16.07
C VAL A 72 -5.81 1.99 -16.78
N GLY A 73 -7.07 1.71 -16.39
CA GLY A 73 -7.89 0.62 -16.91
C GLY A 73 -7.63 -0.75 -16.28
N GLY A 74 -6.64 -0.86 -15.39
CA GLY A 74 -6.19 -2.11 -14.79
C GLY A 74 -5.85 -2.01 -13.30
N PHE A 75 -6.25 -0.93 -12.61
CA PHE A 75 -6.03 -0.81 -11.17
C PHE A 75 -6.81 -1.88 -10.40
N GLY A 76 -6.19 -2.43 -9.35
CA GLY A 76 -6.80 -3.46 -8.50
C GLY A 76 -6.23 -3.50 -7.09
N TYR A 77 -7.11 -3.69 -6.12
CA TYR A 77 -6.77 -4.02 -4.75
C TYR A 77 -7.01 -5.53 -4.54
N PHE A 78 -6.01 -6.23 -4.00
CA PHE A 78 -6.07 -7.66 -3.74
C PHE A 78 -5.61 -7.92 -2.32
N ALA A 79 -6.40 -8.66 -1.55
CA ALA A 79 -6.08 -9.02 -0.17
C ALA A 79 -6.65 -10.39 0.20
N PRO A 80 -6.00 -11.15 1.09
CA PRO A 80 -4.65 -10.90 1.61
C PRO A 80 -3.57 -11.22 0.56
N LEU A 81 -2.50 -10.43 0.55
CA LEU A 81 -1.34 -10.62 -0.33
C LEU A 81 -0.05 -10.58 0.49
N ALA A 82 0.72 -11.66 0.48
CA ALA A 82 2.05 -11.71 1.10
C ALA A 82 3.14 -12.13 0.11
N GLN A 83 4.31 -11.50 0.21
CA GLN A 83 5.44 -11.71 -0.70
C GLN A 83 6.77 -11.70 0.05
N LYS A 84 7.74 -12.48 -0.45
CA LYS A 84 9.14 -12.38 -0.02
C LYS A 84 9.70 -11.06 -0.51
N GLN A 85 10.39 -10.36 0.38
CA GLN A 85 11.14 -9.19 0.01
C GLN A 85 12.41 -9.55 -0.75
N VAL A 86 12.75 -8.73 -1.73
CA VAL A 86 14.01 -8.86 -2.47
C VAL A 86 15.18 -8.36 -1.60
N PRO A 87 16.41 -8.88 -1.84
CA PRO A 87 17.60 -8.27 -1.28
C PRO A 87 17.63 -6.75 -1.57
N ASP A 88 18.09 -5.97 -0.60
CA ASP A 88 18.19 -4.51 -0.65
C ASP A 88 16.87 -3.73 -0.77
N TYR A 89 15.71 -4.36 -0.55
CA TYR A 89 14.43 -3.63 -0.65
C TYR A 89 14.39 -2.43 0.31
N ARG A 90 14.94 -2.57 1.53
CA ARG A 90 15.02 -1.45 2.49
C ARG A 90 15.90 -0.30 2.01
N ALA A 91 16.95 -0.58 1.23
CA ALA A 91 17.83 0.46 0.68
C ALA A 91 17.20 1.22 -0.49
N LYS A 92 16.18 0.65 -1.13
CA LYS A 92 15.49 1.23 -2.31
C LYS A 92 14.17 1.92 -1.95
N ASN A 93 13.76 1.88 -0.68
CA ASN A 93 12.47 2.39 -0.24
C ASN A 93 12.62 3.24 1.01
N ALA A 94 11.74 4.21 1.16
CA ALA A 94 11.52 4.92 2.42
C ALA A 94 10.36 4.26 3.16
N PHE A 95 10.43 4.28 4.49
CA PHE A 95 9.45 3.70 5.39
C PHE A 95 9.03 4.73 6.43
N TRP A 96 7.75 4.72 6.76
CA TRP A 96 7.17 5.51 7.84
C TRP A 96 6.36 4.60 8.74
N ASP A 97 6.67 4.61 10.02
CA ASP A 97 6.00 3.79 11.02
C ASP A 97 4.65 4.42 11.35
N LEU A 98 3.58 3.61 11.25
CA LEU A 98 2.25 4.04 11.68
C LEU A 98 1.96 3.65 13.13
N GLY A 99 2.69 2.66 13.66
CA GLY A 99 2.48 2.11 14.98
C GLY A 99 2.46 0.59 14.99
N VAL A 100 2.28 0.03 16.18
CA VAL A 100 2.15 -1.42 16.39
C VAL A 100 0.68 -1.77 16.52
N PHE A 101 0.19 -2.63 15.64
CA PHE A 101 -1.21 -3.01 15.55
C PHE A 101 -1.38 -4.47 15.95
N THR A 102 -2.45 -4.77 16.67
CA THR A 102 -2.96 -6.13 16.92
C THR A 102 -3.54 -6.74 15.64
N ARG A 103 -3.76 -8.06 15.65
CA ARG A 103 -4.40 -8.73 14.53
C ARG A 103 -5.77 -8.13 14.18
N LYS A 104 -6.61 -7.88 15.19
CA LYS A 104 -7.94 -7.30 14.99
C LYS A 104 -7.88 -5.91 14.32
N GLU A 105 -6.92 -5.09 14.70
CA GLU A 105 -6.75 -3.78 14.07
C GLU A 105 -6.21 -3.90 12.63
N ARG A 106 -5.31 -4.87 12.36
CA ARG A 106 -4.87 -5.13 10.98
C ARG A 106 -5.99 -5.67 10.10
N ASP A 107 -6.88 -6.50 10.62
CA ASP A 107 -8.09 -6.93 9.90
C ASP A 107 -8.98 -5.72 9.59
N LYS A 108 -9.14 -4.79 10.55
CA LYS A 108 -9.87 -3.53 10.33
C LYS A 108 -9.21 -2.66 9.26
N ILE A 109 -7.87 -2.59 9.19
CA ILE A 109 -7.16 -1.92 8.08
C ILE A 109 -7.54 -2.52 6.73
N LEU A 110 -7.59 -3.85 6.62
CA LEU A 110 -7.97 -4.53 5.39
C LEU A 110 -9.44 -4.25 5.00
N GLU A 111 -10.33 -4.17 5.99
CA GLU A 111 -11.72 -3.76 5.78
C GLU A 111 -11.84 -2.31 5.31
N LEU A 112 -11.08 -1.38 5.88
CA LEU A 112 -11.06 0.02 5.45
C LEU A 112 -10.53 0.13 4.02
N ALA A 113 -9.45 -0.59 3.71
CA ALA A 113 -8.88 -0.65 2.36
C ALA A 113 -9.87 -1.14 1.31
N GLU A 114 -10.75 -2.10 1.65
CA GLU A 114 -11.81 -2.56 0.75
C GLU A 114 -12.89 -1.49 0.50
N ARG A 115 -13.10 -0.57 1.46
CA ARG A 115 -14.10 0.51 1.36
C ARG A 115 -13.60 1.73 0.59
N VAL A 116 -12.30 1.85 0.34
CA VAL A 116 -11.76 2.99 -0.41
C VAL A 116 -12.23 2.91 -1.86
N GLU A 117 -13.15 3.80 -2.23
CA GLU A 117 -13.68 3.89 -3.59
C GLU A 117 -12.64 4.41 -4.57
N PHE A 118 -12.44 3.65 -5.65
CA PHE A 118 -11.49 4.00 -6.70
C PHE A 118 -11.97 3.56 -8.09
N ARG A 119 -11.88 4.48 -9.07
CA ARG A 119 -12.23 4.21 -10.47
C ARG A 119 -11.03 3.60 -11.20
N LYS A 120 -11.16 2.36 -11.68
CA LYS A 120 -10.04 1.65 -12.33
C LYS A 120 -9.54 2.33 -13.60
N GLU A 121 -10.40 3.08 -14.27
CA GLU A 121 -10.10 3.84 -15.48
C GLU A 121 -9.56 5.25 -15.18
N SER A 122 -9.39 5.61 -13.90
CA SER A 122 -8.93 6.95 -13.53
C SER A 122 -7.57 7.26 -14.14
N ARG A 123 -7.48 8.45 -14.73
CA ARG A 123 -6.23 9.04 -15.26
C ARG A 123 -5.65 10.12 -14.34
N VAL A 124 -6.41 10.50 -13.31
CA VAL A 124 -6.09 11.63 -12.42
C VAL A 124 -5.86 11.18 -10.97
N ASN A 125 -6.45 10.04 -10.59
CA ASN A 125 -6.25 9.37 -9.31
C ASN A 125 -5.46 8.07 -9.52
N ASN A 126 -4.63 7.69 -8.54
CA ASN A 126 -3.70 6.55 -8.63
C ASN A 126 -3.53 5.86 -7.26
N CYS A 127 -2.49 5.02 -7.11
CA CYS A 127 -2.20 4.34 -5.85
C CYS A 127 -1.90 5.29 -4.67
N GLN A 128 -1.35 6.50 -4.92
CA GLN A 128 -1.10 7.50 -3.89
C GLN A 128 -2.39 8.14 -3.38
N THR A 129 -3.31 8.50 -4.28
CA THR A 129 -4.63 9.03 -3.86
C THR A 129 -5.40 7.96 -3.07
N TRP A 130 -5.32 6.70 -3.49
CA TRP A 130 -5.97 5.59 -2.80
C TRP A 130 -5.39 5.36 -1.39
N LEU A 131 -4.05 5.34 -1.25
CA LEU A 131 -3.43 5.16 0.05
C LEU A 131 -3.69 6.36 0.96
N ARG A 132 -3.75 7.59 0.42
CA ARG A 132 -4.13 8.76 1.19
C ARG A 132 -5.53 8.62 1.78
N ASP A 133 -6.51 8.25 0.95
CA ASP A 133 -7.90 8.03 1.39
C ASP A 133 -7.95 6.96 2.48
N LEU A 134 -7.20 5.85 2.34
CA LEU A 134 -7.09 4.82 3.38
C LEU A 134 -6.51 5.37 4.69
N LEU A 135 -5.41 6.12 4.64
CA LEU A 135 -4.79 6.67 5.85
C LEU A 135 -5.72 7.68 6.54
N MET A 136 -6.46 8.50 5.79
CA MET A 136 -7.46 9.39 6.36
C MET A 136 -8.58 8.61 7.06
N MET A 137 -9.08 7.52 6.47
CA MET A 137 -10.04 6.63 7.14
C MET A 137 -9.48 6.01 8.43
N MET A 138 -8.18 5.70 8.46
CA MET A 138 -7.51 5.20 9.68
C MET A 138 -7.41 6.30 10.76
N VAL A 139 -7.17 7.56 10.38
CA VAL A 139 -7.23 8.71 11.31
C VAL A 139 -8.64 8.86 11.88
N ASP A 140 -9.67 8.82 11.02
CA ASP A 140 -11.07 9.00 11.42
C ASP A 140 -11.54 7.89 12.39
N GLU A 141 -11.02 6.67 12.25
CA GLU A 141 -11.28 5.54 13.15
C GLU A 141 -10.39 5.56 14.41
N GLY A 142 -9.55 6.57 14.58
CA GLY A 142 -8.65 6.73 15.73
C GLY A 142 -7.51 5.69 15.78
N MET A 143 -7.21 5.05 14.65
CA MET A 143 -6.20 4.00 14.54
C MET A 143 -4.78 4.55 14.39
N ILE A 144 -4.64 5.75 13.86
CA ILE A 144 -3.39 6.53 13.81
C ILE A 144 -3.69 7.97 14.20
N GLU A 145 -2.71 8.66 14.79
CA GLU A 145 -2.82 10.09 15.06
C GLU A 145 -2.71 10.91 13.77
N GLU A 146 -3.33 12.08 13.75
CA GLU A 146 -3.23 13.03 12.63
C GLU A 146 -1.77 13.46 12.38
N SER A 147 -0.99 13.62 13.45
CA SER A 147 0.45 13.91 13.41
C SER A 147 1.24 12.86 12.62
N VAL A 148 0.93 11.57 12.82
CA VAL A 148 1.54 10.45 12.10
C VAL A 148 1.19 10.53 10.62
N PHE A 149 -0.08 10.82 10.29
CA PHE A 149 -0.49 11.02 8.90
C PHE A 149 0.27 12.19 8.24
N GLU A 150 0.37 13.33 8.92
CA GLU A 150 1.09 14.49 8.40
C GLU A 150 2.56 14.20 8.13
N ASP A 151 3.22 13.42 8.97
CA ASP A 151 4.63 13.05 8.79
C ASP A 151 4.84 12.12 7.59
N VAL A 152 3.90 11.20 7.36
CA VAL A 152 3.88 10.38 6.14
C VAL A 152 3.64 11.28 4.91
N ASP A 153 2.68 12.21 4.96
CA ASP A 153 2.33 13.10 3.83
C ASP A 153 3.47 14.07 3.48
N LYS A 154 4.27 14.51 4.46
CA LYS A 154 5.50 15.27 4.22
C LYS A 154 6.55 14.44 3.47
N GLY A 155 6.70 13.16 3.82
CA GLY A 155 7.68 12.26 3.20
C GLY A 155 7.25 11.71 1.84
N VAL A 156 5.95 11.48 1.67
CA VAL A 156 5.26 11.07 0.46
C VAL A 156 4.16 12.07 0.17
N PRO A 157 4.42 13.14 -0.62
CA PRO A 157 3.40 14.15 -0.92
C PRO A 157 2.25 13.49 -1.67
N PHE A 158 1.25 13.02 -0.93
CA PHE A 158 0.17 12.25 -1.52
C PHE A 158 -0.69 13.19 -2.36
N LYS A 159 -1.03 12.74 -3.56
CA LYS A 159 -2.01 13.45 -4.35
C LYS A 159 -3.34 13.45 -3.61
N ARG A 160 -3.97 14.63 -3.52
CA ARG A 160 -5.37 14.72 -3.11
C ARG A 160 -6.25 14.17 -4.23
N LYS A 161 -7.30 13.44 -3.85
CA LYS A 161 -8.31 12.94 -4.79
C LYS A 161 -8.88 14.11 -5.61
N ARG A 162 -8.94 13.93 -6.92
CA ARG A 162 -9.55 14.90 -7.85
C ARG A 162 -10.84 14.32 -8.43
N PRO A 163 -11.81 15.17 -8.80
CA PRO A 163 -12.93 14.72 -9.60
C PRO A 163 -12.43 14.00 -10.85
N GLU A 164 -13.07 12.89 -11.20
CA GLU A 164 -12.79 12.22 -12.47
C GLU A 164 -13.13 13.18 -13.62
N LEU A 165 -12.28 13.23 -14.64
CA LEU A 165 -12.62 13.92 -15.87
C LEU A 165 -13.62 13.02 -16.60
N ASP A 166 -14.87 13.43 -16.69
CA ASP A 166 -15.82 12.77 -17.59
C ASP A 166 -15.22 12.82 -18.99
N SER A 167 -14.97 11.64 -19.56
CA SER A 167 -14.47 11.51 -20.91
C SER A 167 -15.61 11.79 -21.89
N GLU A 168 -16.06 13.03 -21.98
CA GLU A 168 -16.87 13.51 -23.09
C GLU A 168 -16.39 14.89 -23.55
N VAL A 169 -16.32 15.02 -24.89
CA VAL A 169 -15.94 16.20 -25.68
C VAL A 169 -14.43 16.48 -25.84
N ALA A 170 -13.75 15.62 -26.61
CA ALA A 170 -12.62 16.07 -27.45
C ALA A 170 -12.53 15.27 -28.77
N ALA A 171 -13.67 15.02 -29.41
CA ALA A 171 -13.73 14.48 -30.76
C ALA A 171 -14.93 15.05 -31.53
N ALA A 172 -14.97 16.38 -31.69
CA ALA A 172 -15.79 17.06 -32.70
C ALA A 172 -15.35 18.53 -32.85
N THR A 173 -14.21 18.75 -33.51
CA THR A 173 -13.92 19.98 -34.27
C THR A 173 -13.18 19.59 -35.52
#